data_AF-A0A0R3M4L5-F1
#
_entry.id   AF-A0A0R3M4L5-F1
#
_cell.length_a   1.000
_cell.length_b   1.000
_cell.length_c   1.000
_cell.angle_alpha   90.00
_cell.angle_beta   90.00
_cell.angle_gamma   90.00
#
_symmetry.space_group_name_H-M   'P 1'
#
loop_
_entity.id
_entity.type
_entity.pdbx_description
1 polymer ?
#
loop_
_entity_poly.entity_id
_entity_poly.type
_entity_poly.pdbx_seq_one_letter_code
_entity_poly.pdbx_strand_id
1 'polypeptide(L)' 'MQHFTAMNDAQSRLVDLMICIVCNQTMKAEKIWPDDGGGDLLQYRCKGCLRIEVVRLSHRAVSSP' A
#
# COMPACT_ATOMS: atom_id res chain seq x y z
N MET A 1 12.78 2.37 27.66
CA MET A 1 11.92 2.83 26.55
C MET A 1 12.83 3.30 25.43
N GLN A 2 13.07 2.46 24.43
CA GLN A 2 13.84 2.85 23.25
C GLN A 2 12.84 2.96 22.09
N HIS A 3 12.51 4.19 21.72
CA HIS A 3 11.84 4.50 20.46
C HIS A 3 12.88 4.29 19.35
N PHE A 4 12.83 3.12 18.71
CA PHE A 4 13.57 2.85 17.49
C PHE A 4 12.67 3.27 16.31
N THR A 5 12.48 4.57 16.12
CA THR A 5 12.01 5.07 14.82
C THR A 5 13.17 5.01 13.84
N ALA A 6 13.47 3.79 13.38
CA ALA A 6 13.96 3.64 12.03
C ALA A 6 12.76 3.98 11.13
N MET A 7 12.58 5.28 10.87
CA MET A 7 11.78 5.74 9.75
C MET A 7 12.34 5.02 8.53
N ASN A 8 11.62 3.99 8.10
CA ASN A 8 11.96 3.24 6.92
C ASN A 8 11.67 4.19 5.75
N ASP A 9 12.64 5.03 5.38
CA ASP A 9 12.59 5.92 4.20
C ASP A 9 12.44 5.12 2.88
N ALA A 10 12.48 3.80 2.98
CA ALA A 10 12.08 2.84 1.96
C ALA A 10 10.61 2.38 2.08
N GLN A 11 9.70 3.15 2.71
CA GLN A 11 8.26 3.02 2.51
C GLN A 11 7.98 3.33 1.03
N SER A 12 8.09 2.27 0.24
CA SER A 12 8.62 2.34 -1.11
C SER A 12 7.69 3.11 -2.04
N ARG A 13 8.25 4.03 -2.84
CA ARG A 13 7.54 4.76 -3.91
C ARG A 13 6.78 3.85 -4.89
N LEU A 14 7.06 2.55 -4.88
CA LEU A 14 6.42 1.51 -5.69
C LEU A 14 5.05 1.06 -5.15
N VAL A 15 4.79 1.22 -3.85
CA VAL A 15 3.54 0.79 -3.23
C VAL A 15 2.41 1.80 -3.46
N ASP A 16 2.72 2.93 -4.08
CA ASP A 16 1.77 4.00 -4.36
C ASP A 16 1.18 3.91 -5.77
N LEU A 17 1.63 2.96 -6.61
CA LEU A 17 1.22 2.82 -8.01
C LEU A 17 0.66 1.44 -8.34
N MET A 18 -0.44 1.42 -9.10
CA MET A 18 -1.10 0.20 -9.57
C MET A 18 -1.71 0.40 -10.96
N ILE A 19 -1.86 -0.66 -11.74
CA ILE A 19 -2.59 -0.61 -13.01
C ILE A 19 -4.04 -1.06 -12.78
N CYS A 20 -5.02 -0.29 -13.23
CA CYS A 20 -6.41 -0.70 -13.18
C CYS A 20 -6.64 -1.92 -14.06
N ILE A 21 -7.18 -3.00 -13.50
CA ILE A 21 -7.36 -4.27 -14.22
C ILE A 21 -8.41 -4.20 -15.34
N VAL A 22 -9.19 -3.11 -15.41
CA VAL A 22 -10.27 -2.93 -16.39
C VAL A 22 -9.80 -2.14 -17.61
N CYS A 23 -9.13 -1.01 -17.39
CA CYS A 23 -8.80 -0.06 -18.46
C CYS A 23 -7.29 0.22 -18.59
N ASN A 24 -6.45 -0.51 -17.85
CA ASN A 24 -5.00 -0.42 -17.87
C ASN A 24 -4.40 0.97 -17.56
N GLN A 25 -5.16 1.87 -16.95
CA GLN A 25 -4.63 3.14 -16.49
C GLN A 25 -3.83 2.98 -15.20
N THR A 26 -2.69 3.66 -15.11
CA THR A 26 -1.95 3.81 -13.86
C THR A 26 -2.75 4.63 -12.85
N MET A 27 -2.87 4.08 -11.66
CA MET A 27 -3.55 4.64 -10.50
C MET A 27 -2.54 4.96 -9.41
N LYS A 28 -2.89 5.96 -8.60
CA LYS A 28 -2.20 6.27 -7.34
C LYS A 28 -3.07 5.91 -6.14
N ALA A 29 -2.47 5.57 -5.01
CA ALA A 29 -3.23 5.37 -3.79
C ALA A 29 -3.86 6.70 -3.35
N GLU A 30 -5.15 6.70 -3.07
CA GLU A 30 -5.87 7.85 -2.52
C GLU A 30 -5.85 7.85 -0.99
N LYS A 31 -5.82 6.65 -0.38
CA LYS A 31 -5.86 6.47 1.07
C LYS A 31 -5.05 5.25 1.47
N ILE A 32 -4.37 5.36 2.60
CA ILE A 32 -3.64 4.28 3.26
C ILE A 32 -4.05 4.28 4.72
N TRP A 33 -4.39 3.11 5.27
CA TRP A 33 -4.71 2.98 6.69
C TRP A 33 -4.28 1.62 7.24
N PRO A 34 -4.02 1.50 8.56
CA PRO A 34 -3.62 0.23 9.15
C PRO A 34 -4.71 -0.83 8.98
N ASP A 35 -4.26 -2.06 8.77
CA ASP A 35 -5.10 -3.24 8.81
C ASP A 35 -5.01 -3.90 10.20
N ASP A 36 -6.12 -4.48 10.67
CA ASP A 36 -6.20 -5.12 11.99
C ASP A 36 -5.21 -6.30 12.15
N GLY A 37 -4.68 -6.83 11.04
CA GLY A 37 -3.68 -7.91 11.01
C GLY A 37 -2.22 -7.47 11.03
N GLY A 38 -1.92 -6.20 11.31
CA GLY A 38 -0.54 -5.67 11.28
C GLY A 38 -0.01 -5.40 9.88
N GLY A 39 -0.92 -5.27 8.90
CA GLY A 39 -0.66 -4.80 7.54
C GLY A 39 -1.11 -3.36 7.33
N ASP A 40 -1.13 -2.93 6.07
CA ASP A 40 -1.77 -1.67 5.65
C ASP A 40 -2.77 -1.96 4.52
N LEU A 41 -3.89 -1.24 4.49
CA LEU A 41 -4.84 -1.21 3.39
C LEU A 41 -4.61 0.02 2.53
N LEU A 42 -4.58 -0.16 1.22
CA LEU A 42 -4.43 0.91 0.25
C LEU A 42 -5.63 0.94 -0.68
N GLN A 43 -6.24 2.11 -0.81
CA GLN A 43 -7.33 2.36 -1.74
C GLN A 43 -6.81 3.10 -2.97
N TYR A 44 -7.15 2.58 -4.14
CA TYR A 44 -6.93 3.20 -5.44
C TYR A 44 -8.26 3.56 -6.06
N ARG A 45 -8.27 4.64 -6.84
CA ARG A 45 -9.40 4.99 -7.70
C ARG A 45 -8.91 5.23 -9.12
N CYS A 46 -9.43 4.45 -10.06
CA CYS A 46 -9.18 4.68 -11.48
C CYS A 46 -9.90 5.95 -11.93
N LYS A 47 -9.19 6.90 -12.55
CA LYS A 47 -9.84 8.11 -13.12
C LYS A 47 -10.52 7.84 -14.46
N GLY A 48 -10.14 6.78 -15.17
CA GLY A 48 -10.75 6.38 -16.44
C GLY A 48 -12.09 5.65 -16.29
N CYS A 49 -12.14 4.59 -15.48
CA CYS A 49 -13.35 3.77 -15.32
C CYS A 49 -14.02 3.90 -13.95
N LEU A 50 -13.53 4.80 -13.08
CA LEU A 50 -14.05 5.11 -11.74
C LEU A 50 -14.04 3.94 -10.74
N ARG A 51 -13.44 2.81 -11.10
CA ARG A 51 -13.32 1.64 -10.23
C ARG A 51 -12.49 1.99 -9.00
N ILE A 52 -12.95 1.49 -7.85
CA ILE A 52 -12.23 1.56 -6.59
C ILE A 52 -11.65 0.17 -6.33
N GLU A 53 -10.35 0.11 -6.08
CA GLU A 53 -9.62 -1.12 -5.75
C GLU A 53 -8.98 -0.96 -4.38
N VAL A 54 -9.13 -1.95 -3.50
CA VAL A 54 -8.52 -1.96 -2.16
C VAL A 54 -7.61 -3.17 -2.06
N VAL A 55 -6.36 -2.95 -1.67
CA VAL A 55 -5.36 -4.02 -1.50
C VAL A 55 -4.77 -3.99 -0.10
N ARG A 56 -4.39 -5.17 0.39
CA ARG A 56 -3.72 -5.34 1.68
C ARG A 56 -2.23 -5.58 1.46
N LEU A 57 -1.39 -4.76 2.09
CA LEU A 57 0.03 -5.05 2.25
C LEU A 57 0.21 -6.01 3.41
N SER A 58 0.78 -7.16 3.08
CA SER A 58 1.24 -8.12 4.08
C SER A 58 2.72 -7.86 4.32
N HIS A 59 3.07 -7.35 5.49
CA HIS A 59 4.46 -7.25 5.91
C HIS A 59 4.98 -8.66 6.18
N ARG A 60 5.95 -9.11 5.38
CA ARG A 60 6.64 -10.37 5.68
C ARG A 60 7.57 -10.09 6.85
N ALA A 61 7.26 -10.63 8.03
CA ALA A 61 8.21 -10.63 9.13
C ALA A 61 9.43 -11.44 8.68
N VAL A 62 10.53 -10.75 8.39
CA VAL A 62 11.82 -11.43 8.27
C VAL A 62 12.14 -11.89 9.68
N SER A 63 11.88 -13.16 9.98
CA SER A 63 12.46 -13.79 11.17
C SER A 63 13.97 -13.78 10.97
N SER A 64 14.64 -12.77 11.54
CA SER A 64 16.08 -12.82 11.73
C SER A 64 16.40 -14.08 12.55
N PRO A 65 17.37 -14.90 12.12
CA PRO A 65 17.74 -16.13 12.82
C PRO A 65 18.28 -15.87 14.23
#